data_AF-A0A229T1S3-F1
#
_entry.id   AF-A0A229T1S3-F1
#
_cell.length_a   1.000
_cell.length_b   1.000
_cell.length_c   1.000
_cell.angle_alpha   90.00
_cell.angle_beta   90.00
_cell.angle_gamma   90.00
#
_symmetry.space_group_name_H-M   'P 1'
#
loop_
_entity.id
_entity.type
_entity.pdbx_description
1 polymer ?
#
loop_
_entity_poly.entity_id
_entity_poly.type
_entity_poly.pdbx_seq_one_letter_code
_entity_poly.pdbx_strand_id
1 'polypeptide(L)'
;MIIDLPSTTTSQVNRKMVELRERGGAVALGRVLTLVIVDDDGEHLEAHIDAANEASREHPCRVIVLARGSRTAAARIDAQIRVGGDAGASEVIILRLYGPLASQGQSAVIPLLLPDAPIVAWWPSSGPKVPAQDPIGELAQRRITDSAAERNPIRALSARRKAYVPGDTDLAWTRLTNWRAQLVAALDLPPYEKVTGATVTGEADSPSTELLAGWLAEYLKVPVRRVKTTTAQGIVSVELERRSGVIALHRPDGKVGTLMQPGQPTRRIALHRRNTKDCLIEELRRLDPDEVFEASLQGLDKLASGAVKAAKKPGAKKPAKAGA
;
A
#
# COMPACT_ATOMS: atom_id res chain seq x y z
N MET A 1 -6.71 22.41 -16.84
CA MET A 1 -5.70 23.13 -17.64
C MET A 1 -4.33 22.52 -17.36
N ILE A 2 -3.55 22.30 -18.43
CA ILE A 2 -2.17 21.78 -18.37
C ILE A 2 -1.22 22.85 -18.92
N ILE A 3 -0.09 23.05 -18.24
CA ILE A 3 0.95 24.01 -18.64
C ILE A 3 2.29 23.30 -18.63
N ASP A 4 2.90 23.18 -19.80
CA ASP A 4 4.24 22.61 -19.97
C ASP A 4 5.31 23.70 -19.85
N LEU A 5 6.37 23.37 -19.11
CA LEU A 5 7.55 24.21 -18.85
C LEU A 5 8.80 23.38 -19.19
N PRO A 6 9.12 23.19 -20.49
CA PRO A 6 10.31 22.47 -20.90
C PRO A 6 11.57 23.25 -20.54
N SER A 7 12.67 22.55 -20.21
CA SER A 7 13.97 23.14 -19.89
C SER A 7 13.89 24.27 -18.86
N THR A 8 13.25 24.01 -17.73
CA THR A 8 12.91 25.01 -16.72
C THR A 8 13.76 24.88 -15.44
N THR A 9 13.45 25.73 -14.46
CA THR A 9 14.00 25.72 -13.10
C THR A 9 12.87 25.69 -12.09
N THR A 10 13.14 25.19 -10.88
CA THR A 10 12.14 25.13 -9.80
C THR A 10 11.65 26.53 -9.40
N SER A 11 12.50 27.56 -9.49
CA SER A 11 12.10 28.96 -9.29
C SER A 11 11.11 29.46 -10.34
N GLN A 12 11.28 29.08 -11.61
CA GLN A 12 10.33 29.42 -12.68
C GLN A 12 8.99 28.68 -12.50
N VAL A 13 9.03 27.40 -12.10
CA VAL A 13 7.82 26.64 -11.74
C VAL A 13 7.08 27.32 -10.61
N ASN A 14 7.78 27.67 -9.52
CA ASN A 14 7.16 28.33 -8.37
C ASN A 14 6.56 29.70 -8.75
N ARG A 15 7.26 30.51 -9.55
CA ARG A 15 6.72 31.76 -10.08
C ARG A 15 5.44 31.53 -10.88
N LYS A 16 5.42 30.49 -11.71
CA LYS A 16 4.23 30.16 -12.51
C LYS A 16 3.06 29.72 -11.62
N MET A 17 3.32 28.98 -10.54
CA MET A 17 2.30 28.62 -9.56
C MET A 17 1.67 29.86 -8.90
N VAL A 18 2.49 30.85 -8.54
CA VAL A 18 2.00 32.12 -7.98
C VAL A 18 1.12 32.87 -8.99
N GLU A 19 1.58 33.03 -10.23
CA GLU A 19 0.80 33.68 -11.30
C GLU A 19 -0.56 32.99 -11.53
N LEU A 20 -0.61 31.66 -11.48
CA LEU A 20 -1.84 30.89 -11.69
C LEU A 20 -2.84 31.09 -10.55
N ARG A 21 -2.34 31.18 -9.31
CA ARG A 21 -3.16 31.48 -8.15
C ARG A 21 -3.74 32.89 -8.21
N GLU A 22 -2.97 33.87 -8.66
CA GLU A 22 -3.44 35.25 -8.81
C GLU A 22 -4.51 35.38 -9.90
N ARG A 23 -4.32 34.70 -11.04
CA ARG A 23 -5.25 34.72 -12.18
C ARG A 23 -6.53 33.93 -11.94
N GLY A 24 -6.44 32.81 -11.23
CA GLY A 24 -7.58 31.90 -10.98
C GLY A 24 -8.57 32.41 -9.94
N GLY A 25 -8.36 33.60 -9.37
CA GLY A 25 -9.01 34.03 -8.13
C GLY A 25 -8.44 33.25 -6.95
N ALA A 26 -8.53 33.83 -5.74
CA ALA A 26 -8.06 33.19 -4.51
C ALA A 26 -8.92 31.97 -4.14
N VAL A 27 -8.84 30.90 -4.94
CA VAL A 27 -9.30 29.57 -4.55
C VAL A 27 -8.25 29.05 -3.58
N ALA A 28 -8.34 29.54 -2.35
CA ALA A 28 -7.70 28.93 -1.20
C ALA A 28 -8.39 27.59 -0.96
N LEU A 29 -8.11 26.59 -1.79
CA LEU A 29 -8.29 25.21 -1.39
C LEU A 29 -7.50 25.07 -0.09
N GLY A 30 -8.21 24.81 1.01
CA GLY A 30 -7.62 24.53 2.31
C GLY A 30 -6.82 23.25 2.19
N ARG A 31 -5.56 23.37 1.77
CA ARG A 31 -4.67 22.23 1.57
C ARG A 31 -4.26 21.73 2.95
N VAL A 32 -4.46 20.44 3.17
CA VAL A 32 -4.16 19.81 4.45
C VAL A 32 -2.83 19.07 4.45
N LEU A 33 -2.22 18.84 3.27
CA LEU A 33 -0.90 18.20 3.11
C LEU A 33 -0.24 18.50 1.76
N THR A 34 1.05 18.17 1.67
CA THR A 34 1.79 18.00 0.41
C THR A 34 2.08 16.51 0.19
N LEU A 35 1.60 15.93 -0.91
CA LEU A 35 1.90 14.56 -1.32
C LEU A 35 3.01 14.58 -2.37
N VAL A 36 4.16 14.01 -2.03
CA VAL A 36 5.31 13.86 -2.92
C VAL A 36 5.35 12.43 -3.46
N ILE A 37 5.08 12.26 -4.74
CA ILE A 37 5.17 10.98 -5.45
C ILE A 37 6.56 10.86 -6.04
N VAL A 38 7.28 9.78 -5.75
CA VAL A 38 8.61 9.53 -6.31
C VAL A 38 8.58 8.26 -7.13
N ASP A 39 8.81 8.39 -8.43
CA ASP A 39 8.77 7.27 -9.37
C ASP A 39 9.71 7.50 -10.56
N ASP A 40 9.90 6.48 -11.39
CA ASP A 40 10.62 6.62 -12.66
C ASP A 40 9.70 7.23 -13.74
N ASP A 41 10.29 7.97 -14.69
CA ASP A 41 9.55 8.54 -15.83
C ASP A 41 9.17 7.41 -16.80
N GLY A 42 8.00 6.79 -16.59
CA GLY A 42 7.55 5.61 -17.32
C GLY A 42 6.03 5.45 -17.37
N GLU A 43 5.58 4.33 -17.94
CA GLU A 43 4.16 4.08 -18.29
C GLU A 43 3.20 4.10 -17.09
N HIS A 44 3.69 3.79 -15.88
CA HIS A 44 2.85 3.74 -14.67
C HIS A 44 2.61 5.10 -14.01
N LEU A 45 3.37 6.14 -14.39
CA LEU A 45 3.37 7.44 -13.73
C LEU A 45 1.97 8.09 -13.71
N GLU A 46 1.27 8.07 -14.85
CA GLU A 46 -0.08 8.65 -14.96
C GLU A 46 -1.09 7.91 -14.06
N ALA A 47 -0.98 6.58 -13.93
CA ALA A 47 -1.86 5.82 -13.04
C ALA A 47 -1.64 6.20 -11.56
N HIS A 48 -0.41 6.55 -11.17
CA HIS A 48 -0.09 7.03 -9.83
C HIS A 48 -0.59 8.46 -9.60
N ILE A 49 -0.48 9.32 -10.61
CA ILE A 49 -1.07 10.67 -10.59
C ILE A 49 -2.60 10.59 -10.45
N ASP A 50 -3.25 9.69 -11.19
CA ASP A 50 -4.69 9.46 -11.08
C ASP A 50 -5.11 8.98 -9.69
N ALA A 51 -4.31 8.12 -9.06
CA ALA A 51 -4.55 7.67 -7.69
C ALA A 51 -4.44 8.83 -6.69
N ALA A 52 -3.45 9.70 -6.84
CA ALA A 52 -3.28 10.89 -6.02
C ALA A 52 -4.40 11.92 -6.24
N ASN A 53 -4.82 12.12 -7.50
CA ASN A 53 -5.95 12.99 -7.84
C ASN A 53 -7.25 12.51 -7.19
N GLU A 54 -7.52 11.20 -7.20
CA GLU A 54 -8.66 10.62 -6.49
C GLU A 54 -8.55 10.86 -4.98
N ALA A 55 -7.40 10.53 -4.39
CA ALA A 55 -7.16 10.73 -2.96
C ALA A 55 -7.33 12.18 -2.52
N SER A 56 -7.01 13.13 -3.41
CA SER A 56 -7.15 14.53 -3.10
C SER A 56 -8.59 15.04 -3.00
N ARG A 57 -9.57 14.29 -3.51
CA ARG A 57 -10.99 14.62 -3.33
C ARG A 57 -11.43 14.49 -1.87
N GLU A 58 -10.89 13.51 -1.16
CA GLU A 58 -11.10 13.34 0.28
C GLU A 58 -10.10 14.13 1.12
N HIS A 59 -8.88 14.32 0.58
CA HIS A 59 -7.76 14.96 1.27
C HIS A 59 -7.15 16.09 0.42
N PRO A 60 -7.75 17.30 0.36
CA PRO A 60 -7.26 18.38 -0.48
C PRO A 60 -5.77 18.66 -0.24
N CYS A 61 -4.94 18.46 -1.26
CA CYS A 61 -3.49 18.50 -1.11
C CYS A 61 -2.79 19.16 -2.30
N ARG A 62 -1.49 19.46 -2.14
CA ARG A 62 -0.61 19.72 -3.26
C ARG A 62 0.08 18.41 -3.64
N VAL A 63 -0.02 18.02 -4.92
CA VAL A 63 0.68 16.84 -5.42
C VAL A 63 1.94 17.29 -6.14
N ILE A 64 3.10 16.79 -5.71
CA ILE A 64 4.38 17.01 -6.39
C ILE A 64 4.87 15.64 -6.86
N VAL A 65 5.12 15.49 -8.16
CA VAL A 65 5.57 14.26 -8.77
C VAL A 65 7.03 14.44 -9.17
N LEU A 66 7.91 13.65 -8.59
CA LEU A 66 9.30 13.52 -8.99
C LEU A 66 9.42 12.32 -9.93
N ALA A 67 9.44 12.60 -11.22
CA ALA A 67 9.65 11.61 -12.27
C ALA A 67 11.15 11.55 -12.63
N ARG A 68 11.81 10.47 -12.25
CA ARG A 68 13.24 10.28 -12.53
C ARG A 68 13.42 9.85 -13.99
N GLY A 69 13.91 10.77 -14.81
CA GLY A 69 14.25 10.51 -16.20
C GLY A 69 15.59 9.77 -16.34
N SER A 70 16.02 9.60 -17.58
CA SER A 70 17.31 8.95 -17.87
C SER A 70 18.49 9.68 -17.20
N ARG A 71 19.30 8.93 -16.45
CA ARG A 71 20.52 9.42 -15.78
C ARG A 71 21.67 9.70 -16.75
N THR A 72 21.61 9.17 -17.97
CA THR A 72 22.64 9.38 -19.00
C THR A 72 22.36 10.57 -19.91
N ALA A 73 21.19 11.20 -19.77
CA ALA A 73 20.83 12.39 -20.52
C ALA A 73 21.58 13.65 -20.00
N ALA A 74 21.46 14.76 -20.72
CA ALA A 74 21.94 16.05 -20.26
C ALA A 74 21.17 16.52 -19.00
N ALA A 75 21.83 17.31 -18.15
CA ALA A 75 21.21 17.92 -16.98
C ALA A 75 20.05 18.83 -17.42
N ARG A 76 18.82 18.47 -17.07
CA ARG A 76 17.62 19.23 -17.40
C ARG A 76 16.50 18.94 -16.42
N ILE A 77 15.65 19.95 -16.20
CA ILE A 77 14.35 19.79 -15.55
C ILE A 77 13.29 20.16 -16.58
N ASP A 78 12.35 19.26 -16.83
CA ASP A 78 11.11 19.58 -17.53
C ASP A 78 9.98 19.55 -16.49
N ALA A 79 9.11 20.55 -16.50
CA ALA A 79 7.99 20.59 -15.58
C ALA A 79 6.65 20.66 -16.28
N GLN A 80 5.62 20.16 -15.62
CA GLN A 80 4.23 20.32 -16.03
C GLN A 80 3.40 20.69 -14.82
N ILE A 81 2.55 21.71 -14.97
CA ILE A 81 1.59 22.13 -13.95
C ILE A 81 0.20 21.76 -14.44
N ARG A 82 -0.55 21.00 -13.65
CA ARG A 82 -1.97 20.72 -13.87
C ARG A 82 -2.79 21.40 -12.80
N VAL A 83 -3.85 22.10 -13.21
CA VAL A 83 -4.81 22.77 -12.33
C VAL A 83 -6.25 22.60 -12.84
N GLY A 84 -7.23 22.66 -11.93
CA GLY A 84 -8.63 22.43 -12.25
C GLY A 84 -8.92 20.96 -12.55
N GLY A 85 -9.78 20.66 -13.52
CA GLY A 85 -10.23 19.28 -13.83
C GLY A 85 -9.10 18.25 -14.01
N ASP A 86 -7.95 18.67 -14.55
CA ASP A 86 -6.77 17.81 -14.78
C ASP A 86 -5.93 17.51 -13.53
N ALA A 87 -6.27 18.13 -12.40
CA ALA A 87 -5.62 17.96 -11.10
C ALA A 87 -6.63 17.57 -10.00
N GLY A 88 -7.87 17.26 -10.37
CA GLY A 88 -8.93 16.98 -9.42
C GLY A 88 -9.17 18.15 -8.46
N ALA A 89 -9.12 17.88 -7.14
CA ALA A 89 -9.21 18.90 -6.10
C ALA A 89 -7.85 19.49 -5.70
N SER A 90 -6.79 19.20 -6.47
CA SER A 90 -5.40 19.59 -6.19
C SER A 90 -4.79 20.54 -7.22
N GLU A 91 -3.56 20.97 -6.94
CA GLU A 91 -2.58 21.36 -7.95
C GLU A 91 -1.57 20.21 -8.09
N VAL A 92 -1.34 19.75 -9.31
CA VAL A 92 -0.33 18.72 -9.60
C VAL A 92 0.87 19.37 -10.28
N ILE A 93 2.04 19.20 -9.69
CA ILE A 93 3.32 19.68 -10.24
C ILE A 93 4.16 18.47 -10.58
N ILE A 94 4.40 18.22 -11.85
CA ILE A 94 5.26 17.13 -12.31
C ILE A 94 6.63 17.72 -12.62
N LEU A 95 7.68 17.19 -12.00
CA LEU A 95 9.06 17.52 -12.25
C LEU A 95 9.76 16.28 -12.81
N ARG A 96 10.15 16.36 -14.09
CA ARG A 96 10.98 15.36 -14.75
C ARG A 96 12.43 15.77 -14.65
N LEU A 97 13.23 14.97 -13.95
CA LEU A 97 14.63 15.25 -13.66
C LEU A 97 15.55 14.35 -14.49
N TYR A 98 16.42 14.95 -15.30
CA TYR A 98 17.29 14.23 -16.23
C TYR A 98 18.77 14.39 -15.89
N GLY A 99 19.57 13.41 -16.33
CA GLY A 99 21.03 13.44 -16.17
C GLY A 99 21.46 13.48 -14.70
N PRO A 100 22.48 14.28 -14.35
CA PRO A 100 22.91 14.49 -12.97
C PRO A 100 21.81 15.01 -12.02
N LEU A 101 20.77 15.68 -12.56
CA LEU A 101 19.66 16.21 -11.76
C LEU A 101 18.66 15.13 -11.33
N ALA A 102 18.69 13.93 -11.94
CA ALA A 102 17.80 12.82 -11.59
C ALA A 102 17.94 12.37 -10.12
N SER A 103 19.05 12.71 -9.45
CA SER A 103 19.28 12.44 -8.02
C SER A 103 19.09 13.67 -7.12
N GLN A 104 18.66 14.81 -7.67
CA GLN A 104 18.50 16.09 -6.97
C GLN A 104 17.02 16.39 -6.63
N GLY A 105 16.24 15.35 -6.35
CA GLY A 105 14.81 15.46 -6.08
C GLY A 105 14.48 16.35 -4.88
N GLN A 106 15.24 16.21 -3.78
CA GLN A 106 15.01 16.96 -2.54
C GLN A 106 15.11 18.48 -2.77
N SER A 107 16.20 18.93 -3.39
CA SER A 107 16.42 20.34 -3.76
C SER A 107 15.34 20.87 -4.69
N ALA A 108 14.76 20.02 -5.55
CA ALA A 108 13.71 20.41 -6.47
C ALA A 108 12.33 20.55 -5.79
N VAL A 109 12.06 19.75 -4.75
CA VAL A 109 10.80 19.74 -4.01
C VAL A 109 10.70 20.88 -3.00
N ILE A 110 11.78 21.16 -2.26
CA ILE A 110 11.77 22.12 -1.13
C ILE A 110 11.08 23.46 -1.48
N PRO A 111 11.38 24.14 -2.60
CA PRO A 111 10.77 25.43 -2.93
C PRO A 111 9.26 25.36 -3.24
N LEU A 112 8.70 24.17 -3.43
CA LEU A 112 7.31 23.93 -3.82
C LEU A 112 6.46 23.40 -2.66
N LEU A 113 7.08 23.10 -1.52
CA LEU A 113 6.39 22.66 -0.31
C LEU A 113 5.46 23.74 0.23
N LEU A 114 4.41 23.31 0.92
CA LEU A 114 3.58 24.20 1.72
C LEU A 114 4.22 24.38 3.10
N PRO A 115 4.44 25.61 3.58
CA PRO A 115 5.24 25.88 4.78
C PRO A 115 4.68 25.25 6.06
N ASP A 116 3.36 25.10 6.18
CA ASP A 116 2.69 24.65 7.41
C ASP A 116 1.87 23.37 7.22
N ALA A 117 2.09 22.64 6.12
CA ALA A 117 1.35 21.41 5.84
C ALA A 117 2.26 20.18 6.00
N PRO A 118 1.76 19.08 6.57
CA PRO A 118 2.49 17.82 6.60
C PRO A 118 2.83 17.34 5.19
N ILE A 119 3.97 16.68 5.08
CA ILE A 119 4.55 16.13 3.87
C ILE A 119 4.42 14.61 3.94
N VAL A 120 3.81 14.05 2.91
CA VAL A 120 3.67 12.62 2.70
C VAL A 120 4.53 12.24 1.52
N ALA A 121 5.52 11.37 1.71
CA ALA A 121 6.29 10.79 0.62
C ALA A 121 5.68 9.45 0.23
N TRP A 122 5.52 9.20 -1.07
CA TRP A 122 4.95 7.97 -1.60
C TRP A 122 5.78 7.41 -2.75
N TRP A 123 6.25 6.17 -2.57
CA TRP A 123 6.89 5.36 -3.60
C TRP A 123 5.92 4.25 -4.05
N PRO A 124 5.15 4.48 -5.14
CA PRO A 124 4.16 3.52 -5.62
C PRO A 124 4.77 2.25 -6.24
N SER A 125 6.01 2.38 -6.74
CA SER A 125 6.74 1.35 -7.46
C SER A 125 7.95 0.86 -6.63
N SER A 126 9.16 0.92 -7.19
CA SER A 126 10.40 0.60 -6.47
C SER A 126 10.74 1.72 -5.49
N GLY A 127 10.72 1.40 -4.21
CA GLY A 127 11.01 2.32 -3.11
C GLY A 127 12.42 2.16 -2.54
N PRO A 128 12.87 3.13 -1.73
CA PRO A 128 14.10 2.98 -0.95
C PRO A 128 13.98 1.81 0.03
N LYS A 129 15.12 1.17 0.33
CA LYS A 129 15.18 0.12 1.37
C LYS A 129 14.90 0.67 2.76
N VAL A 130 15.31 1.92 3.00
CA VAL A 130 15.14 2.66 4.24
C VAL A 130 14.48 3.99 3.90
N PRO A 131 13.14 4.07 3.89
CA PRO A 131 12.43 5.30 3.49
C PRO A 131 12.87 6.52 4.28
N ALA A 132 13.11 6.39 5.59
CA ALA A 132 13.55 7.50 6.44
C ALA A 132 14.94 8.07 6.10
N GLN A 133 15.77 7.36 5.32
CA GLN A 133 17.09 7.82 4.86
C GLN A 133 17.09 8.27 3.38
N ASP A 134 15.95 8.16 2.70
CA ASP A 134 15.82 8.75 1.37
C ASP A 134 15.73 10.29 1.51
N PRO A 135 16.40 11.09 0.67
CA PRO A 135 16.33 12.55 0.77
C PRO A 135 14.90 13.12 0.76
N ILE A 136 13.95 12.48 0.07
CA ILE A 136 12.54 12.88 0.12
C ILE A 136 11.87 12.38 1.40
N GLY A 137 12.23 11.19 1.87
CA GLY A 137 11.73 10.63 3.11
C GLY A 137 12.15 11.43 4.35
N GLU A 138 13.35 12.01 4.38
CA GLU A 138 13.81 12.90 5.45
C GLU A 138 12.92 14.14 5.63
N LEU A 139 12.26 14.60 4.55
CA LEU A 139 11.32 15.71 4.60
C LEU A 139 9.93 15.30 5.10
N ALA A 140 9.59 14.01 5.01
CA ALA A 140 8.22 13.54 5.14
C ALA A 140 7.93 12.97 6.53
N GLN A 141 6.81 13.40 7.13
CA GLN A 141 6.31 12.81 8.38
C GLN A 141 5.73 11.42 8.13
N ARG A 142 5.05 11.23 6.97
CA ARG A 142 4.49 9.95 6.54
C ARG A 142 5.22 9.44 5.29
N ARG A 143 5.68 8.19 5.31
CA ARG A 143 6.45 7.56 4.23
C ARG A 143 5.76 6.27 3.79
N ILE A 144 5.11 6.32 2.64
CA ILE A 144 4.29 5.26 2.10
C ILE A 144 5.08 4.52 1.03
N THR A 145 5.21 3.21 1.18
CA THR A 145 5.83 2.33 0.18
C THR A 145 4.82 1.28 -0.30
N ASP A 146 5.10 0.56 -1.39
CA ASP A 146 4.31 -0.63 -1.75
C ASP A 146 5.24 -1.82 -2.00
N SER A 147 5.24 -2.79 -1.09
CA SER A 147 6.14 -3.95 -1.22
C SER A 147 5.63 -4.91 -2.28
N ALA A 148 4.33 -4.90 -2.57
CA ALA A 148 3.75 -5.75 -3.59
C ALA A 148 4.10 -5.28 -5.02
N ALA A 149 4.50 -4.01 -5.18
CA ALA A 149 4.94 -3.45 -6.45
C ALA A 149 6.44 -3.69 -6.75
N GLU A 150 7.19 -4.23 -5.79
CA GLU A 150 8.62 -4.49 -5.93
C GLU A 150 8.90 -5.77 -6.72
N ARG A 151 10.03 -5.82 -7.43
CA ARG A 151 10.44 -7.02 -8.18
C ARG A 151 10.57 -8.27 -7.30
N ASN A 152 10.92 -8.08 -6.02
CA ASN A 152 11.00 -9.16 -5.03
C ASN A 152 10.22 -8.76 -3.77
N PRO A 153 8.89 -8.95 -3.75
CA PRO A 153 8.04 -8.35 -2.72
C PRO A 153 8.40 -8.76 -1.29
N ILE A 154 8.63 -10.06 -1.05
CA ILE A 154 9.00 -10.57 0.28
C ILE A 154 10.35 -10.04 0.75
N ARG A 155 11.31 -9.88 -0.17
CA ARG A 155 12.62 -9.32 0.15
C ARG A 155 12.50 -7.83 0.47
N ALA A 156 11.66 -7.09 -0.25
CA ALA A 156 11.39 -5.68 0.02
C ALA A 156 10.73 -5.50 1.38
N LEU A 157 9.67 -6.26 1.70
CA LEU A 157 9.03 -6.24 3.02
C LEU A 157 10.03 -6.56 4.13
N SER A 158 10.89 -7.57 3.96
CA SER A 158 11.92 -7.93 4.95
C SER A 158 12.96 -6.82 5.14
N ALA A 159 13.37 -6.13 4.08
CA ALA A 159 14.28 -5.01 4.18
C ALA A 159 13.65 -3.83 4.94
N ARG A 160 12.41 -3.46 4.58
CA ARG A 160 11.65 -2.37 5.20
C ARG A 160 11.38 -2.64 6.68
N ARG A 161 11.05 -3.88 7.02
CA ARG A 161 10.93 -4.35 8.41
C ARG A 161 12.19 -4.03 9.24
N LYS A 162 13.37 -4.41 8.72
CA LYS A 162 14.64 -4.26 9.44
C LYS A 162 15.03 -2.80 9.67
N ALA A 163 14.51 -1.90 8.85
CA ALA A 163 14.84 -0.49 8.86
C ALA A 163 13.63 0.39 9.22
N TYR A 164 12.61 -0.20 9.85
CA TYR A 164 11.37 0.50 10.19
C TYR A 164 11.65 1.67 11.14
N VAL A 165 11.03 2.80 10.83
CA VAL A 165 10.99 3.98 11.70
C VAL A 165 9.54 4.49 11.78
N PRO A 166 9.08 5.02 12.94
CA PRO A 166 7.76 5.63 13.05
C PRO A 166 7.47 6.62 11.92
N GLY A 167 6.29 6.49 11.30
CA GLY A 167 5.89 7.23 10.10
C GLY A 167 6.00 6.40 8.80
N ASP A 168 6.73 5.29 8.81
CA ASP A 168 6.76 4.35 7.68
C ASP A 168 5.47 3.53 7.59
N THR A 169 5.06 3.19 6.36
CA THR A 169 3.99 2.24 6.07
C THR A 169 4.19 1.57 4.73
N ASP A 170 3.40 0.54 4.50
CA ASP A 170 3.38 -0.23 3.27
C ASP A 170 1.94 -0.45 2.83
N LEU A 171 1.60 -0.12 1.58
CA LEU A 171 0.24 -0.31 1.08
C LEU A 171 -0.18 -1.79 1.11
N ALA A 172 0.75 -2.75 1.18
CA ALA A 172 0.41 -4.15 1.38
C ALA A 172 -0.29 -4.40 2.73
N TRP A 173 -0.01 -3.57 3.75
CA TRP A 173 -0.72 -3.56 5.04
C TRP A 173 -2.13 -2.97 4.91
N THR A 174 -2.27 -1.83 4.24
CA THR A 174 -3.56 -1.16 4.01
C THR A 174 -4.55 -2.05 3.25
N ARG A 175 -4.05 -2.90 2.35
CA ARG A 175 -4.86 -3.91 1.64
C ARG A 175 -5.53 -4.93 2.57
N LEU A 176 -5.09 -5.03 3.82
CA LEU A 176 -5.62 -5.96 4.83
C LEU A 176 -6.77 -5.40 5.65
N THR A 177 -7.11 -4.11 5.58
CA THR A 177 -8.10 -3.49 6.47
C THR A 177 -9.42 -4.25 6.51
N ASN A 178 -9.96 -4.65 5.34
CA ASN A 178 -11.20 -5.43 5.29
C ASN A 178 -11.03 -6.87 5.82
N TRP A 179 -9.87 -7.50 5.64
CA TRP A 179 -9.59 -8.81 6.22
C TRP A 179 -9.54 -8.73 7.74
N ARG A 180 -8.79 -7.77 8.28
CA ARG A 180 -8.64 -7.53 9.73
C ARG A 180 -9.98 -7.23 10.37
N ALA A 181 -10.78 -6.34 9.78
CA ALA A 181 -12.10 -5.97 10.29
C ALA A 181 -13.03 -7.19 10.44
N GLN A 182 -13.04 -8.08 9.45
CA GLN A 182 -13.92 -9.25 9.45
C GLN A 182 -13.46 -10.32 10.44
N LEU A 183 -12.14 -10.49 10.60
CA LEU A 183 -11.58 -11.41 11.59
C LEU A 183 -11.87 -10.93 13.02
N VAL A 184 -11.66 -9.63 13.30
CA VAL A 184 -11.99 -9.04 14.61
C VAL A 184 -13.48 -9.18 14.89
N ALA A 185 -14.34 -8.79 13.95
CA ALA A 185 -15.79 -8.89 14.11
C ALA A 185 -16.29 -10.33 14.36
N ALA A 186 -15.62 -11.35 13.80
CA ALA A 186 -15.94 -12.74 14.08
C ALA A 186 -15.56 -13.18 15.51
N LEU A 187 -14.50 -12.59 16.08
CA LEU A 187 -14.06 -12.85 17.44
C LEU A 187 -14.94 -12.17 18.50
N ASP A 188 -15.63 -11.08 18.14
CA ASP A 188 -16.60 -10.34 18.98
C ASP A 188 -17.97 -11.03 19.12
N LEU A 189 -18.13 -12.22 18.52
CA LEU A 189 -19.33 -13.04 18.67
C LEU A 189 -19.10 -14.20 19.66
N PRO A 190 -20.14 -14.63 20.40
CA PRO A 190 -20.09 -15.83 21.23
C PRO A 190 -19.56 -17.05 20.45
N PRO A 191 -18.84 -17.99 21.08
CA PRO A 191 -18.71 -18.17 22.53
C PRO A 191 -17.53 -17.44 23.21
N TYR A 192 -16.89 -16.45 22.57
CA TYR A 192 -15.73 -15.71 23.12
C TYR A 192 -14.56 -16.60 23.57
N GLU A 193 -14.43 -17.78 22.96
CA GLU A 193 -13.35 -18.71 23.25
C GLU A 193 -12.01 -18.17 22.73
N LYS A 194 -10.95 -18.51 23.46
CA LYS A 194 -9.58 -18.22 23.01
C LYS A 194 -9.29 -18.95 21.71
N VAL A 195 -8.66 -18.23 20.78
CA VAL A 195 -8.04 -18.86 19.61
C VAL A 195 -6.83 -19.67 20.11
N THR A 196 -6.63 -20.86 19.57
CA THR A 196 -5.51 -21.76 19.94
C THR A 196 -4.47 -21.91 18.84
N GLY A 197 -4.81 -21.51 17.61
CA GLY A 197 -3.93 -21.55 16.45
C GLY A 197 -4.55 -20.79 15.28
N ALA A 198 -3.73 -20.42 14.30
CA ALA A 198 -4.23 -19.81 13.08
C ALA A 198 -3.48 -20.32 11.84
N THR A 199 -4.17 -20.33 10.70
CA THR A 199 -3.58 -20.63 9.40
C THR A 199 -3.89 -19.52 8.42
N VAL A 200 -2.88 -19.00 7.73
CA VAL A 200 -3.04 -18.01 6.66
C VAL A 200 -2.57 -18.59 5.34
N THR A 201 -3.50 -18.74 4.40
CA THR A 201 -3.25 -19.27 3.06
C THR A 201 -3.28 -18.16 2.03
N GLY A 202 -2.25 -18.12 1.19
CA GLY A 202 -2.13 -17.12 0.14
C GLY A 202 -0.88 -17.31 -0.70
N GLU A 203 -0.79 -16.51 -1.76
CA GLU A 203 0.29 -16.53 -2.75
C GLU A 203 1.68 -16.43 -2.11
N ALA A 204 2.65 -17.16 -2.66
CA ALA A 204 3.96 -17.33 -2.04
C ALA A 204 4.77 -16.03 -1.90
N ASP A 205 4.53 -15.06 -2.77
CA ASP A 205 5.23 -13.77 -2.84
C ASP A 205 4.39 -12.60 -2.31
N SER A 206 3.22 -12.84 -1.71
CA SER A 206 2.32 -11.78 -1.25
C SER A 206 2.75 -11.19 0.11
N PRO A 207 3.19 -9.92 0.18
CA PRO A 207 3.56 -9.27 1.44
C PRO A 207 2.36 -9.11 2.38
N SER A 208 1.17 -8.83 1.83
CA SER A 208 -0.08 -8.80 2.58
C SER A 208 -0.35 -10.11 3.32
N THR A 209 -0.02 -11.26 2.72
CA THR A 209 -0.24 -12.55 3.36
C THR A 209 0.73 -12.77 4.52
N GLU A 210 2.00 -12.35 4.37
CA GLU A 210 2.97 -12.38 5.46
C GLU A 210 2.55 -11.45 6.61
N LEU A 211 2.19 -10.19 6.29
CA LEU A 211 1.76 -9.20 7.27
C LEU A 211 0.51 -9.63 8.04
N LEU A 212 -0.46 -10.27 7.38
CA LEU A 212 -1.65 -10.79 8.06
C LEU A 212 -1.30 -11.92 9.04
N ALA A 213 -0.38 -12.80 8.66
CA ALA A 213 0.10 -13.86 9.54
C ALA A 213 0.89 -13.28 10.73
N GLY A 214 1.77 -12.30 10.48
CA GLY A 214 2.55 -11.60 11.51
C GLY A 214 1.65 -10.88 12.50
N TRP A 215 0.64 -10.15 12.02
CA TRP A 215 -0.37 -9.51 12.85
C TRP A 215 -1.10 -10.48 13.78
N LEU A 216 -1.59 -11.61 13.24
CA LEU A 216 -2.24 -12.64 14.04
C LEU A 216 -1.29 -13.23 15.09
N ALA A 217 -0.02 -13.49 14.72
CA ALA A 217 0.97 -14.04 15.63
C ALA A 217 1.28 -13.08 16.78
N GLU A 218 1.40 -11.79 16.48
CA GLU A 218 1.67 -10.74 17.46
C GLU A 218 0.53 -10.59 18.46
N TYR A 219 -0.70 -10.43 17.98
CA TYR A 219 -1.84 -10.09 18.83
C TYR A 219 -2.47 -11.30 19.51
N LEU A 220 -2.54 -12.46 18.85
CA LEU A 220 -3.15 -13.65 19.45
C LEU A 220 -2.17 -14.44 20.32
N LYS A 221 -0.85 -14.29 20.10
CA LYS A 221 0.20 -15.04 20.80
C LYS A 221 0.00 -16.57 20.73
N VAL A 222 -0.45 -17.06 19.57
CA VAL A 222 -0.65 -18.48 19.26
C VAL A 222 0.21 -18.91 18.08
N PRO A 223 0.44 -20.22 17.87
CA PRO A 223 1.08 -20.69 16.65
C PRO A 223 0.29 -20.27 15.41
N VAL A 224 0.94 -19.50 14.54
CA VAL A 224 0.40 -19.12 13.22
C VAL A 224 1.18 -19.80 12.12
N ARG A 225 0.46 -20.56 11.29
CA ARG A 225 1.00 -21.31 10.16
C ARG A 225 0.75 -20.58 8.85
N ARG A 226 1.80 -20.44 8.05
CA ARG A 226 1.76 -19.84 6.71
C ARG A 226 1.70 -20.93 5.64
N VAL A 227 0.60 -21.00 4.87
CA VAL A 227 0.41 -21.98 3.78
C VAL A 227 0.50 -21.31 2.41
N LYS A 228 1.57 -21.62 1.67
CA LYS A 228 1.81 -21.04 0.34
C LYS A 228 0.97 -21.77 -0.72
N THR A 229 0.35 -21.02 -1.61
CA THR A 229 -0.29 -21.54 -2.82
C THR A 229 0.26 -20.84 -4.06
N THR A 230 0.32 -21.54 -5.17
CA THR A 230 0.77 -21.01 -6.48
C THR A 230 -0.40 -20.76 -7.44
N THR A 231 -1.62 -21.12 -7.06
CA THR A 231 -2.80 -21.05 -7.94
C THR A 231 -3.69 -19.86 -7.65
N ALA A 232 -3.27 -18.97 -6.75
CA ALA A 232 -4.09 -17.85 -6.32
C ALA A 232 -3.26 -16.57 -6.25
N GLN A 233 -3.95 -15.46 -6.42
CA GLN A 233 -3.39 -14.11 -6.33
C GLN A 233 -3.71 -13.51 -4.95
N GLY A 234 -2.69 -13.17 -4.18
CA GLY A 234 -2.80 -12.66 -2.81
C GLY A 234 -3.40 -13.66 -1.79
N ILE A 235 -4.12 -13.14 -0.79
CA ILE A 235 -4.72 -13.94 0.30
C ILE A 235 -5.96 -14.70 -0.19
N VAL A 236 -6.00 -15.99 0.17
CA VAL A 236 -7.06 -16.95 -0.14
C VAL A 236 -7.90 -17.28 1.08
N SER A 237 -7.28 -17.64 2.20
CA SER A 237 -8.03 -17.96 3.43
C SER A 237 -7.28 -17.60 4.70
N VAL A 238 -8.07 -17.37 5.75
CA VAL A 238 -7.63 -17.34 7.13
C VAL A 238 -8.52 -18.26 7.93
N GLU A 239 -7.90 -19.12 8.73
CA GLU A 239 -8.58 -20.04 9.64
C GLU A 239 -8.08 -19.77 11.06
N LEU A 240 -8.99 -19.56 12.00
CA LEU A 240 -8.71 -19.40 13.43
C LEU A 240 -9.29 -20.61 14.17
N GLU A 241 -8.44 -21.36 14.84
CA GLU A 241 -8.79 -22.58 15.58
C GLU A 241 -9.32 -22.21 16.97
N ARG A 242 -10.52 -22.69 17.32
CA ARG A 242 -11.12 -22.60 18.67
C ARG A 242 -11.60 -23.98 19.10
N ARG A 243 -11.89 -24.15 20.41
CA ARG A 243 -12.41 -25.40 20.98
C ARG A 243 -13.73 -25.82 20.33
N SER A 244 -14.62 -24.87 20.08
CA SER A 244 -15.92 -25.09 19.42
C SER A 244 -15.84 -25.32 17.90
N GLY A 245 -14.67 -25.14 17.30
CA GLY A 245 -14.43 -25.33 15.87
C GLY A 245 -13.74 -24.12 15.22
N VAL A 246 -13.51 -24.22 13.91
CA VAL A 246 -12.70 -23.24 13.16
C VAL A 246 -13.57 -22.08 12.66
N ILE A 247 -13.11 -20.84 12.88
CA ILE A 247 -13.59 -19.67 12.14
C ILE A 247 -12.79 -19.58 10.85
N ALA A 248 -13.45 -19.64 9.71
CA ALA A 248 -12.80 -19.64 8.40
C ALA A 248 -13.33 -18.48 7.55
N LEU A 249 -12.43 -17.61 7.10
CA LEU A 249 -12.70 -16.60 6.10
C LEU A 249 -11.97 -16.98 4.80
N HIS A 250 -12.74 -17.25 3.75
CA HIS A 250 -12.21 -17.75 2.47
C HIS A 250 -12.67 -16.88 1.30
N ARG A 251 -11.73 -16.43 0.45
CA ARG A 251 -11.96 -15.62 -0.74
C ARG A 251 -11.13 -16.15 -1.93
N PRO A 252 -11.67 -17.11 -2.70
CA PRO A 252 -10.95 -17.70 -3.82
C PRO A 252 -10.94 -16.83 -5.09
N ASP A 253 -11.96 -15.98 -5.28
CA ASP A 253 -12.21 -15.23 -6.53
C ASP A 253 -11.68 -13.78 -6.50
N GLY A 254 -11.11 -13.34 -5.37
CA GLY A 254 -10.64 -11.97 -5.16
C GLY A 254 -11.74 -10.93 -4.96
N LYS A 255 -13.02 -11.31 -4.92
CA LYS A 255 -14.16 -10.39 -4.81
C LYS A 255 -15.02 -10.67 -3.57
N VAL A 256 -15.50 -11.90 -3.41
CA VAL A 256 -16.45 -12.26 -2.36
C VAL A 256 -15.80 -13.20 -1.36
N GLY A 257 -15.80 -12.79 -0.10
CA GLY A 257 -15.40 -13.64 1.02
C GLY A 257 -16.58 -14.45 1.54
N THR A 258 -16.32 -15.67 2.00
CA THR A 258 -17.24 -16.50 2.74
C THR A 258 -16.70 -16.67 4.15
N LEU A 259 -17.44 -16.16 5.15
CA LEU A 259 -17.15 -16.31 6.57
C LEU A 259 -18.00 -17.46 7.13
N MET A 260 -17.32 -18.46 7.69
CA MET A 260 -17.90 -19.62 8.34
C MET A 260 -17.47 -19.62 9.81
N GLN A 261 -18.44 -19.78 10.71
CA GLN A 261 -18.20 -19.83 12.15
C GLN A 261 -19.12 -20.89 12.76
N PRO A 262 -18.62 -21.75 13.67
CA PRO A 262 -19.45 -22.76 14.32
C PRO A 262 -20.66 -22.14 15.03
N GLY A 263 -21.84 -22.73 14.82
CA GLY A 263 -23.09 -22.24 15.42
C GLY A 263 -23.65 -20.95 14.80
N GLN A 264 -23.03 -20.42 13.74
CA GLN A 264 -23.49 -19.23 13.03
C GLN A 264 -23.80 -19.56 11.57
N PRO A 265 -24.75 -18.87 10.92
CA PRO A 265 -24.99 -19.03 9.50
C PRO A 265 -23.76 -18.57 8.71
N THR A 266 -23.48 -19.26 7.60
CA THR A 266 -22.42 -18.85 6.68
C THR A 266 -22.77 -17.51 6.05
N ARG A 267 -21.84 -16.54 6.10
CA ARG A 267 -22.05 -15.18 5.59
C ARG A 267 -21.21 -14.94 4.35
N ARG A 268 -21.80 -14.34 3.33
CA ARG A 268 -21.07 -13.79 2.18
C ARG A 268 -20.79 -12.32 2.45
N ILE A 269 -19.55 -11.91 2.25
CA ILE A 269 -19.08 -10.56 2.53
C ILE A 269 -18.35 -9.98 1.33
N ALA A 270 -18.52 -8.67 1.11
CA ALA A 270 -17.74 -7.95 0.12
C ALA A 270 -16.28 -7.85 0.61
N LEU A 271 -15.38 -8.60 -0.02
CA LEU A 271 -13.97 -8.67 0.35
C LEU A 271 -13.09 -8.44 -0.88
N HIS A 272 -13.45 -7.44 -1.69
CA HIS A 272 -12.75 -7.08 -2.91
C HIS A 272 -11.27 -6.80 -2.63
N ARG A 273 -10.41 -7.18 -3.58
CA ARG A 273 -9.04 -6.68 -3.57
C ARG A 273 -9.07 -5.16 -3.68
N ARG A 274 -8.36 -4.51 -2.76
CA ARG A 274 -8.24 -3.07 -2.74
C ARG A 274 -7.22 -2.63 -3.76
N ASN A 275 -7.59 -1.65 -4.58
CA ASN A 275 -6.68 -1.04 -5.54
C ASN A 275 -5.78 -0.01 -4.81
N THR A 276 -4.77 0.50 -5.52
CA THR A 276 -3.83 1.48 -4.98
C THR A 276 -4.51 2.80 -4.57
N LYS A 277 -5.56 3.22 -5.29
CA LYS A 277 -6.32 4.45 -5.00
C LYS A 277 -7.00 4.36 -3.63
N ASP A 278 -7.74 3.28 -3.40
CA ASP A 278 -8.45 3.03 -2.13
C ASP A 278 -7.48 2.93 -0.95
N CYS A 279 -6.28 2.39 -1.17
CA CYS A 279 -5.27 2.27 -0.13
C CYS A 279 -4.62 3.63 0.14
N LEU A 280 -4.29 4.41 -0.89
CA LEU A 280 -3.74 5.74 -0.73
C LEU A 280 -4.72 6.68 0.00
N ILE A 281 -6.00 6.67 -0.39
CA ILE A 281 -7.07 7.40 0.32
C ILE A 281 -7.03 7.08 1.82
N GLU A 282 -6.99 5.80 2.18
CA GLU A 282 -6.97 5.40 3.59
C GLU A 282 -5.71 5.87 4.32
N GLU A 283 -4.53 5.75 3.71
CA GLU A 283 -3.27 6.18 4.33
C GLU A 283 -3.20 7.71 4.54
N LEU A 284 -3.92 8.50 3.74
CA LEU A 284 -3.97 9.95 3.92
C LEU A 284 -4.95 10.40 5.01
N ARG A 285 -5.81 9.51 5.56
CA ARG A 285 -6.73 9.84 6.67
C ARG A 285 -6.02 10.00 8.01
N ARG A 286 -4.89 9.31 8.21
CA ARG A 286 -4.13 9.34 9.46
C ARG A 286 -2.63 9.36 9.15
N LEU A 287 -1.97 10.44 9.56
CA LEU A 287 -0.54 10.65 9.30
C LEU A 287 0.36 10.25 10.47
N ASP A 288 -0.22 9.98 11.65
CA ASP A 288 0.52 9.49 12.80
C ASP A 288 1.11 8.09 12.54
N PRO A 289 2.14 7.68 13.31
CA PRO A 289 2.66 6.33 13.25
C PRO A 289 1.56 5.26 13.42
N ASP A 290 1.62 4.22 12.57
CA ASP A 290 0.76 3.03 12.70
C ASP A 290 1.46 1.97 13.56
N GLU A 291 1.18 2.02 14.86
CA GLU A 291 1.70 1.06 15.85
C GLU A 291 1.25 -0.39 15.57
N VAL A 292 0.09 -0.58 14.93
CA VAL A 292 -0.42 -1.92 14.59
C VAL A 292 0.37 -2.49 13.42
N PHE A 293 0.73 -1.66 12.44
CA PHE A 293 1.66 -2.05 11.37
C PHE A 293 3.03 -2.43 11.95
N GLU A 294 3.59 -1.61 12.83
CA GLU A 294 4.86 -1.90 13.50
C GLU A 294 4.81 -3.25 14.24
N ALA A 295 3.79 -3.45 15.06
CA ALA A 295 3.60 -4.70 15.80
C ALA A 295 3.45 -5.90 14.84
N SER A 296 2.75 -5.73 13.72
CA SER A 296 2.59 -6.79 12.70
C SER A 296 3.91 -7.15 12.02
N LEU A 297 4.80 -6.18 11.81
CA LEU A 297 6.15 -6.43 11.35
C LEU A 297 6.94 -7.25 12.38
N GLN A 298 6.86 -6.93 13.67
CA GLN A 298 7.52 -7.71 14.73
C GLN A 298 7.03 -9.16 14.79
N GLY A 299 5.72 -9.37 14.59
CA GLY A 299 5.10 -10.70 14.56
C GLY A 299 5.59 -11.62 13.44
N LEU A 300 6.26 -11.10 12.41
CA LEU A 300 6.84 -11.93 11.34
C LEU A 300 7.93 -12.89 11.84
N ASP A 301 8.65 -12.56 12.93
CA ASP A 301 9.61 -13.49 13.55
C ASP A 301 8.94 -14.61 14.37
N LYS A 302 7.65 -14.46 14.69
CA LYS A 302 6.89 -15.38 15.54
C LYS A 302 6.18 -16.46 14.72
N LEU A 303 6.28 -16.42 13.40
CA LEU A 303 5.66 -17.41 12.52
C LEU A 303 6.28 -18.79 12.74
N ALA A 304 5.43 -19.80 12.94
CA ALA A 304 5.91 -21.16 13.13
C ALA A 304 6.61 -21.63 11.84
N SER A 305 7.85 -22.12 11.98
CA SER A 305 8.59 -22.74 10.89
C SER A 305 7.91 -24.05 10.49
N GLY A 306 6.93 -23.98 9.58
CA GLY A 306 6.08 -25.12 9.23
C GLY A 306 5.73 -25.15 7.75
N ALA A 307 6.73 -25.40 6.89
CA ALA A 307 6.48 -25.79 5.51
C ALA A 307 5.96 -27.24 5.47
N VAL A 308 4.65 -27.42 5.59
CA VAL A 308 4.00 -28.69 5.23
C VAL A 308 3.25 -28.48 3.92
N LYS A 309 3.65 -29.24 2.89
CA LYS A 309 2.99 -29.25 1.58
C LYS A 309 1.50 -29.51 1.77
N ALA A 310 0.67 -28.70 1.12
CA ALA A 310 -0.78 -28.85 1.11
C ALA A 310 -1.17 -30.32 0.89
N ALA A 311 -2.00 -30.86 1.79
CA ALA A 311 -2.46 -32.24 1.72
C ALA A 311 -3.14 -32.49 0.35
N LYS A 312 -2.70 -33.56 -0.35
CA LYS A 312 -3.34 -34.03 -1.57
C LYS A 312 -4.82 -34.31 -1.29
N LYS A 313 -5.71 -33.78 -2.14
CA LYS A 313 -7.13 -34.14 -2.17
C LYS A 313 -7.28 -35.67 -2.12
N PRO A 314 -8.25 -36.22 -1.36
CA PRO A 314 -8.53 -37.66 -1.40
C PRO A 314 -8.89 -38.06 -2.82
N GLY A 315 -8.15 -39.02 -3.38
CA GLY A 315 -8.38 -39.51 -4.73
C GLY A 315 -9.78 -40.10 -4.86
N ALA A 316 -10.49 -39.70 -5.92
CA ALA A 316 -11.75 -40.32 -6.32
C ALA A 316 -11.53 -41.83 -6.53
N LYS A 317 -12.26 -42.65 -5.77
CA LYS A 317 -12.33 -44.09 -5.99
C LYS A 317 -12.84 -44.34 -7.41
N LYS A 318 -12.04 -45.05 -8.22
CA LYS A 318 -12.47 -45.61 -9.51
C LYS A 318 -13.66 -46.57 -9.28
N PRO A 319 -14.70 -46.53 -10.11
CA PRO A 319 -15.77 -47.53 -10.04
C PRO A 319 -15.22 -48.90 -10.48
N ALA A 320 -15.60 -49.93 -9.75
CA ALA A 320 -15.30 -51.31 -10.06
C ALA A 320 -15.91 -51.69 -11.42
N LYS A 321 -15.09 -52.29 -12.29
CA LYS A 321 -15.58 -52.92 -13.52
C LYS A 321 -16.42 -54.14 -13.13
N ALA A 322 -17.70 -54.12 -13.50
CA ALA A 322 -18.51 -55.33 -13.56
C ALA A 322 -17.95 -56.23 -14.67
N GLY A 323 -17.73 -57.51 -14.34
CA GLY A 323 -17.31 -58.52 -15.29
C GLY A 323 -18.46 -58.95 -16.19
N ALA A 324 -18.10 -59.25 -17.44
CA ALA A 324 -18.71 -60.21 -18.33
C ALA A 324 -17.57 -60.82 -19.15
#